data_AF-A0A2X3XLL8-F1
#
_entry.id   AF-A0A2X3XLL8-F1
#
_cell.length_a   1.000
_cell.length_b   1.000
_cell.length_c   1.000
_cell.angle_alpha   90.00
_cell.angle_beta   90.00
_cell.angle_gamma   90.00
#
_symmetry.space_group_name_H-M   'P 1'
#
loop_
_entity.id
_entity.type
_entity.pdbx_description
1 polymer ?
#
loop_
_entity_poly.entity_id
_entity_poly.type
_entity_poly.pdbx_seq_one_letter_code
_entity_poly.pdbx_strand_id
1 'polypeptide(L)'
;MLNKLQKFRQDLKKKGKGFTLVELIVVIIIIAIIAAVAIPAITSFQDNARKSRIQSEHRELVSAIQSYIGAQDDPTNPGEITLAKLAPYLSKNAKNEDGIEKALAKDKNGPAHVIDPAKHTLTSTFTPSDSKAKATVLTYNWTEAGANSN
;
A
#
# COMPACT_ATOMS: atom_id res chain seq x y z
N MET A 1 -2.00 -63.83 29.95
CA MET A 1 -1.58 -62.64 29.17
C MET A 1 -2.67 -61.58 29.00
N LEU A 2 -3.96 -61.89 29.25
CA LEU A 2 -5.09 -60.96 29.11
C LEU A 2 -5.08 -59.75 30.07
N ASN A 3 -4.55 -59.89 31.29
CA ASN A 3 -4.51 -58.81 32.29
C ASN A 3 -3.63 -57.60 31.88
N LYS A 4 -2.60 -57.81 31.05
CA LYS A 4 -1.73 -56.70 30.59
C LYS A 4 -2.42 -55.85 29.52
N LEU A 5 -3.26 -56.45 28.67
CA LEU A 5 -4.01 -55.74 27.63
C LEU A 5 -5.18 -54.94 28.20
N GLN A 6 -5.84 -55.45 29.25
CA GLN A 6 -6.89 -54.70 29.95
C GLN A 6 -6.33 -53.47 30.69
N LYS A 7 -5.17 -53.61 31.34
CA LYS A 7 -4.50 -52.50 32.04
C LYS A 7 -4.08 -51.38 31.08
N PHE A 8 -3.55 -51.74 29.90
CA PHE A 8 -3.19 -50.78 28.86
C PHE A 8 -4.40 -49.99 28.30
N ARG A 9 -5.55 -50.65 28.09
CA ARG A 9 -6.79 -49.97 27.68
C ARG A 9 -7.34 -49.05 28.77
N GLN A 10 -7.15 -49.40 30.05
CA GLN A 10 -7.58 -48.58 31.18
C GLN A 10 -6.70 -47.32 31.34
N ASP A 11 -5.39 -47.43 31.07
CA ASP A 11 -4.46 -46.31 31.11
C ASP A 11 -4.69 -45.31 29.96
N LEU A 12 -5.07 -45.78 28.76
CA LEU A 12 -5.46 -44.91 27.64
C LEU A 12 -6.75 -44.13 27.94
N LYS A 13 -7.73 -44.74 28.62
CA LYS A 13 -8.98 -44.07 29.04
C LYS A 13 -8.77 -43.01 30.12
N LYS A 14 -7.73 -43.13 30.95
CA LYS A 14 -7.41 -42.17 32.02
C LYS A 14 -6.57 -40.97 31.56
N LYS A 15 -5.96 -41.03 30.37
CA LYS A 15 -5.12 -39.94 29.82
C LYS A 15 -5.87 -38.95 28.93
N GLY A 16 -7.16 -39.16 28.66
CA GLY A 16 -7.99 -38.20 27.95
C GLY A 16 -8.45 -37.06 28.85
N LYS A 17 -7.54 -36.17 29.26
CA LYS A 17 -7.95 -34.85 29.77
C LYS A 17 -8.50 -34.08 28.57
N GLY A 18 -9.82 -34.02 28.45
CA GLY A 18 -10.48 -33.21 27.42
C GLY A 18 -10.21 -31.73 27.66
N PHE A 19 -10.11 -30.96 26.57
CA PHE A 19 -10.01 -29.50 26.62
C PHE A 19 -11.28 -28.94 27.30
N THR A 20 -11.12 -28.13 28.33
CA THR A 20 -12.26 -27.54 29.02
C THR A 20 -12.78 -26.33 28.23
N LEU A 21 -14.09 -26.09 28.27
CA LEU A 21 -14.67 -24.88 27.67
C LEU A 21 -14.10 -23.60 28.29
N VAL A 22 -13.74 -23.65 29.58
CA VAL A 22 -13.15 -22.52 30.30
C VAL A 22 -11.78 -22.15 29.72
N GLU A 23 -10.94 -23.15 29.42
CA GLU A 23 -9.63 -22.92 28.77
C GLU A 23 -9.81 -22.27 27.39
N LEU A 24 -10.83 -22.65 26.63
CA LEU A 24 -11.12 -22.01 25.34
C LEU A 24 -11.54 -20.55 25.51
N ILE A 25 -12.43 -20.29 26.47
CA ILE A 25 -13.03 -18.97 26.70
C ILE A 25 -11.95 -17.95 27.13
N VAL A 26 -11.03 -18.34 28.00
CA VAL A 26 -9.94 -17.43 28.41
C VAL A 26 -9.04 -17.06 27.24
N VAL A 27 -8.74 -18.01 26.34
CA VAL A 27 -7.88 -17.75 25.18
C VAL A 27 -8.54 -16.78 24.20
N ILE A 28 -9.82 -16.96 23.87
CA ILE A 28 -10.52 -16.03 22.98
C ILE A 28 -10.65 -14.62 23.58
N ILE A 29 -10.78 -14.50 24.90
CA ILE A 29 -10.82 -13.21 25.59
C ILE A 29 -9.46 -12.50 25.45
N ILE A 30 -8.36 -13.20 25.67
CA ILE A 30 -7.01 -12.62 25.53
C ILE A 30 -6.75 -12.20 24.07
N ILE A 31 -7.11 -13.05 23.10
CA ILE A 31 -6.98 -12.72 21.67
C ILE A 31 -7.83 -11.50 21.30
N ALA A 32 -9.06 -11.39 21.83
CA ALA A 32 -9.94 -10.25 21.56
C ALA A 32 -9.35 -8.93 22.06
N ILE A 33 -8.76 -8.93 23.27
CA ILE A 33 -8.11 -7.73 23.84
C ILE A 33 -6.90 -7.33 22.98
N ILE A 34 -6.05 -8.29 22.59
CA ILE A 34 -4.88 -8.02 21.74
C ILE A 34 -5.33 -7.50 20.37
N ALA A 35 -6.31 -8.14 19.73
CA ALA A 35 -6.82 -7.75 18.43
C ALA A 35 -7.41 -6.33 18.43
N ALA A 36 -8.12 -5.96 19.51
CA ALA A 36 -8.73 -4.62 19.64
C ALA A 36 -7.69 -3.49 19.57
N VAL A 37 -6.48 -3.69 20.10
CA VAL A 37 -5.39 -2.69 20.06
C VAL A 37 -4.52 -2.86 18.81
N ALA A 38 -4.27 -4.10 18.38
CA ALA A 38 -3.36 -4.38 17.27
C ALA A 38 -3.93 -3.96 15.91
N ILE A 39 -5.22 -4.22 15.63
CA ILE A 39 -5.84 -3.92 14.34
C ILE A 39 -5.75 -2.42 13.96
N PRO A 40 -6.14 -1.45 14.82
CA PRO A 40 -6.03 -0.04 14.47
C PRO A 40 -4.58 0.42 14.32
N ALA A 41 -3.66 -0.08 15.16
CA ALA A 41 -2.24 0.26 15.07
C ALA A 41 -1.60 -0.22 13.75
N ILE A 42 -1.89 -1.46 13.35
CA ILE A 42 -1.40 -2.02 12.09
C ILE A 42 -1.97 -1.25 10.89
N THR A 43 -3.26 -0.95 10.90
CA THR A 43 -3.92 -0.18 9.83
C THR A 43 -3.28 1.21 9.67
N SER A 44 -3.03 1.92 10.78
CA SER A 44 -2.37 3.23 10.75
C SER A 44 -0.94 3.15 10.22
N PHE A 45 -0.17 2.13 10.63
CA PHE A 45 1.18 1.92 10.12
C PHE A 45 1.21 1.66 8.62
N GLN A 46 0.31 0.82 8.11
CA GLN A 46 0.17 0.55 6.68
C GLN A 46 -0.22 1.81 5.90
N ASP A 47 -1.15 2.62 6.42
CA ASP A 47 -1.55 3.88 5.81
C ASP A 47 -0.38 4.87 5.73
N ASN A 48 0.41 4.99 6.79
CA ASN A 48 1.60 5.85 6.80
C ASN A 48 2.65 5.37 5.78
N ALA A 49 2.87 4.06 5.67
CA ALA A 49 3.77 3.48 4.66
C ALA A 49 3.27 3.76 3.23
N ARG A 50 1.98 3.56 2.97
CA ARG A 50 1.34 3.86 1.66
C ARG A 50 1.45 5.34 1.32
N LYS A 51 1.15 6.23 2.26
CA LYS A 51 1.29 7.69 2.09
C LYS A 51 2.73 8.08 1.78
N SER A 52 3.69 7.57 2.55
CA SER A 52 5.13 7.83 2.33
C SER A 52 5.60 7.35 0.96
N ARG A 53 5.12 6.18 0.52
CA ARG A 53 5.41 5.64 -0.81
C ARG A 53 4.88 6.56 -1.91
N ILE A 54 3.59 6.90 -1.88
CA ILE A 54 2.96 7.80 -2.87
C ILE A 54 3.68 9.16 -2.89
N GLN A 55 4.02 9.72 -1.75
CA GLN A 55 4.74 11.00 -1.70
C GLN A 55 6.14 10.91 -2.32
N SER A 56 6.83 9.78 -2.13
CA SER A 56 8.16 9.55 -2.71
C SER A 56 8.10 9.36 -4.22
N GLU A 57 7.17 8.53 -4.69
CA GLU A 57 6.92 8.31 -6.11
C GLU A 57 6.41 9.59 -6.81
N HIS A 58 5.60 10.41 -6.13
CA HIS A 58 5.20 11.72 -6.64
C HIS A 58 6.41 12.60 -6.93
N ARG A 59 7.36 12.71 -5.99
CA ARG A 59 8.60 13.48 -6.21
C ARG A 59 9.44 12.91 -7.35
N GLU A 60 9.53 11.59 -7.46
CA GLU A 60 10.23 10.93 -8.56
C GLU A 60 9.58 11.25 -9.92
N LEU A 61 8.25 11.19 -9.99
CA LEU A 61 7.49 11.53 -11.20
C LEU A 61 7.63 13.02 -11.56
N VAL A 62 7.62 13.93 -10.58
CA VAL A 62 7.88 15.35 -10.82
C VAL A 62 9.28 15.55 -11.41
N SER A 63 10.30 14.92 -10.84
CA SER A 63 11.67 14.97 -11.36
C SER A 63 11.75 14.38 -12.77
N ALA A 64 11.02 13.30 -13.05
CA ALA A 64 10.96 12.68 -14.37
C ALA A 64 10.28 13.59 -15.39
N ILE A 65 9.19 14.27 -15.02
CA ILE A 65 8.50 15.26 -15.88
C ILE A 65 9.47 16.40 -16.22
N GLN A 66 10.14 16.98 -15.24
CA GLN A 66 11.10 18.07 -15.47
C GLN A 66 12.25 17.62 -16.37
N SER A 67 12.77 16.41 -16.16
CA SER A 67 13.82 15.83 -17.00
C SER A 67 13.34 15.57 -18.42
N TYR A 68 12.12 15.06 -18.58
CA TYR A 68 11.50 14.84 -19.89
C TYR A 68 11.35 16.15 -20.67
N ILE A 69 10.82 17.20 -20.02
CA ILE A 69 10.63 18.52 -20.62
C ILE A 69 11.97 19.12 -21.03
N GLY A 70 12.98 19.06 -20.15
CA GLY A 70 14.32 19.57 -20.45
C GLY A 70 15.07 18.80 -21.55
N ALA A 71 14.62 17.59 -21.89
CA ALA A 71 15.16 16.78 -22.99
C ALA A 71 14.42 16.99 -24.32
N GLN A 72 13.30 17.73 -24.35
CA GLN A 72 12.61 18.05 -25.60
C GLN A 72 13.30 19.17 -26.38
N ASP A 73 13.18 19.14 -27.70
CA ASP A 73 13.70 20.18 -28.60
C ASP A 73 13.06 21.55 -28.32
N ASP A 74 11.77 21.56 -27.94
CA ASP A 74 11.05 22.74 -27.45
C ASP A 74 10.51 22.49 -26.03
N PRO A 75 11.22 22.94 -25.00
CA PRO A 75 10.79 22.81 -23.61
C PRO A 75 9.51 23.60 -23.27
N THR A 76 9.14 24.59 -24.09
CA THR A 76 7.92 25.39 -23.87
C THR A 76 6.66 24.69 -24.36
N ASN A 77 6.82 23.68 -25.23
CA ASN A 77 5.75 22.85 -25.73
C ASN A 77 6.19 21.38 -25.82
N PRO A 78 6.31 20.68 -24.68
CA PRO A 78 6.83 19.31 -24.61
C PRO A 78 5.90 18.23 -25.19
N GLY A 79 4.77 18.63 -25.78
CA GLY A 79 3.71 17.75 -26.25
C GLY A 79 3.03 17.00 -25.11
N GLU A 80 2.26 15.95 -25.45
CA GLU A 80 1.52 15.16 -24.47
C GLU A 80 2.49 14.37 -23.56
N ILE A 81 2.47 14.66 -22.25
CA ILE A 81 3.23 13.89 -21.26
C ILE A 81 2.34 12.76 -20.74
N THR A 82 2.82 11.53 -20.86
CA THR A 82 2.15 10.33 -20.35
C THR A 82 3.10 9.51 -19.49
N LEU A 83 2.56 8.65 -18.62
CA LEU A 83 3.40 7.78 -17.79
C LEU A 83 4.38 6.96 -18.64
N ALA A 84 3.91 6.39 -19.75
CA ALA A 84 4.75 5.62 -20.67
C ALA A 84 5.96 6.41 -21.21
N LYS A 85 5.80 7.72 -21.46
CA LYS A 85 6.91 8.57 -21.92
C LYS A 85 7.90 8.91 -20.81
N LEU A 86 7.49 8.80 -19.54
CA LEU A 86 8.35 9.03 -18.38
C LEU A 86 9.21 7.81 -18.01
N ALA A 87 8.91 6.60 -18.53
CA ALA A 87 9.66 5.36 -18.22
C ALA A 87 11.20 5.50 -18.27
N PRO A 88 11.77 6.15 -19.31
CA PRO A 88 13.22 6.27 -19.43
C PRO A 88 13.85 7.10 -18.31
N TYR A 89 13.07 8.04 -17.76
CA TYR A 89 13.48 9.04 -16.77
C TYR A 89 13.26 8.58 -15.32
N LEU A 90 12.76 7.35 -15.11
CA LEU A 90 12.52 6.76 -13.79
C LEU A 90 13.64 5.79 -13.38
N SER A 91 13.90 5.71 -12.07
CA SER A 91 14.98 4.91 -11.47
C SER A 91 14.60 3.42 -11.42
N LYS A 92 14.68 2.72 -12.56
CA LYS A 92 14.68 1.25 -12.72
C LYS A 92 13.43 0.45 -12.29
N ASN A 93 12.69 0.79 -11.24
CA ASN A 93 11.50 0.03 -10.82
C ASN A 93 10.31 0.14 -11.79
N ALA A 94 10.34 1.15 -12.67
CA ALA A 94 9.33 1.40 -13.69
C ALA A 94 9.58 0.63 -15.01
N LYS A 95 10.72 -0.07 -15.14
CA LYS A 95 11.19 -0.66 -16.41
C LYS A 95 10.83 -2.15 -16.59
N ASN A 96 9.97 -2.70 -15.74
CA ASN A 96 9.49 -4.07 -15.87
C ASN A 96 8.56 -4.22 -17.09
N GLU A 97 8.55 -5.42 -17.68
CA GLU A 97 7.77 -5.80 -18.88
C GLU A 97 6.24 -5.56 -18.75
N ASP A 98 5.79 -5.39 -17.50
CA ASP A 98 4.40 -5.24 -17.08
C ASP A 98 3.86 -3.79 -17.10
N GLY A 99 4.71 -2.81 -17.41
CA GLY A 99 4.38 -1.38 -17.50
C GLY A 99 4.46 -0.63 -16.17
N ILE A 100 4.78 0.66 -16.27
CA ILE A 100 5.01 1.58 -15.13
C ILE A 100 3.79 1.68 -14.20
N GLU A 101 2.58 1.60 -14.77
CA GLU A 101 1.32 1.73 -14.04
C GLU A 101 1.14 0.64 -12.96
N LYS A 102 1.71 -0.56 -13.18
CA LYS A 102 1.69 -1.64 -12.18
C LYS A 102 2.78 -1.48 -11.12
N ALA A 103 3.88 -0.82 -11.48
CA ALA A 103 5.01 -0.59 -10.58
C ALA A 103 4.73 0.54 -9.57
N LEU A 104 3.97 1.55 -9.99
CA LEU A 104 3.57 2.67 -9.15
C LEU A 104 2.52 2.26 -8.11
N ALA A 105 2.43 3.06 -7.04
CA ALA A 105 1.48 2.89 -5.97
C ALA A 105 0.04 2.97 -6.50
N LYS A 106 -0.81 2.16 -5.88
CA LYS A 106 -2.25 2.16 -6.11
C LYS A 106 -2.95 2.80 -4.92
N ASP A 107 -3.95 3.60 -5.23
CA ASP A 107 -4.93 4.04 -4.24
C ASP A 107 -6.08 3.01 -4.16
N LYS A 108 -7.00 3.18 -3.20
CA LYS A 108 -8.14 2.27 -2.99
C LYS A 108 -8.92 1.96 -4.28
N ASN A 109 -9.06 2.95 -5.17
CA ASN A 109 -9.93 2.87 -6.33
C ASN A 109 -9.18 2.93 -7.68
N GLY A 110 -7.86 2.72 -7.70
CA GLY A 110 -7.11 2.76 -8.96
C GLY A 110 -5.67 3.22 -8.82
N PRO A 111 -5.06 3.77 -9.90
CA PRO A 111 -3.71 4.30 -9.82
C PRO A 111 -3.67 5.48 -8.85
N ALA A 112 -2.65 5.53 -7.98
CA ALA A 112 -2.46 6.67 -7.10
C ALA A 112 -1.98 7.90 -7.86
N HIS A 113 -1.33 7.72 -9.02
CA HIS A 113 -0.72 8.78 -9.82
C HIS A 113 -1.43 8.90 -11.17
N VAL A 114 -1.94 10.08 -11.46
CA VAL A 114 -2.64 10.39 -12.72
C VAL A 114 -2.04 11.64 -13.32
N ILE A 115 -1.64 11.55 -14.59
CA ILE A 115 -1.22 12.70 -15.39
C ILE A 115 -2.42 13.13 -16.24
N ASP A 116 -2.81 14.39 -16.14
CA ASP A 116 -3.80 15.04 -17.00
C ASP A 116 -3.05 15.88 -18.03
N PRO A 117 -2.91 15.40 -19.28
CA PRO A 117 -2.16 16.11 -20.31
C PRO A 117 -2.82 17.43 -20.74
N ALA A 118 -4.14 17.53 -20.63
CA ALA A 118 -4.87 18.74 -21.03
C ALA A 118 -4.67 19.88 -20.02
N LYS A 119 -4.55 19.54 -18.73
CA LYS A 119 -4.33 20.50 -17.65
C LYS A 119 -2.86 20.71 -17.30
N HIS A 120 -1.96 19.94 -17.90
CA HIS A 120 -0.55 19.93 -17.56
C HIS A 120 -0.29 19.64 -16.07
N THR A 121 -1.04 18.68 -15.50
CA THR A 121 -0.92 18.35 -14.08
C THR A 121 -0.62 16.88 -13.82
N LEU A 122 0.23 16.63 -12.82
CA LEU A 122 0.37 15.34 -12.14
C LEU A 122 -0.38 15.43 -10.82
N THR A 123 -1.40 14.59 -10.66
CA THR A 123 -2.16 14.45 -9.41
C THR A 123 -1.82 13.11 -8.77
N SER A 124 -1.50 13.13 -7.47
CA SER A 124 -1.20 11.93 -6.69
C SER A 124 -2.10 11.87 -5.47
N THR A 125 -2.95 10.85 -5.40
CA THR A 125 -4.01 10.73 -4.39
C THR A 125 -3.72 9.56 -3.45
N PHE A 126 -3.83 9.83 -2.15
CA PHE A 126 -3.83 8.82 -1.11
C PHE A 126 -5.14 8.88 -0.32
N THR A 127 -5.92 7.81 -0.39
CA THR A 127 -7.12 7.61 0.43
C THR A 127 -6.80 6.69 1.61
N PRO A 128 -6.85 7.19 2.87
CA PRO A 128 -6.62 6.39 4.06
C PRO A 128 -7.57 5.20 4.16
N SER A 129 -7.18 4.19 4.92
CA SER A 129 -8.01 3.01 5.20
C SER A 129 -9.26 3.39 6.00
N ASP A 130 -9.15 4.34 6.93
CA ASP A 130 -10.30 4.93 7.62
C ASP A 130 -11.10 5.84 6.67
N SER A 131 -12.36 5.46 6.40
CA SER A 131 -13.27 6.20 5.53
C SER A 131 -13.64 7.59 6.05
N LYS A 132 -13.41 7.90 7.33
CA LYS A 132 -13.63 9.24 7.90
C LYS A 132 -12.42 10.16 7.73
N ALA A 133 -11.23 9.60 7.50
CA ALA A 133 -10.03 10.38 7.33
C ALA A 133 -9.98 11.00 5.92
N LYS A 134 -9.57 12.27 5.85
CA LYS A 134 -9.50 13.02 4.60
C LYS A 134 -8.41 12.47 3.69
N ALA A 135 -8.72 12.30 2.40
CA ALA A 135 -7.72 11.96 1.38
C ALA A 135 -6.66 13.06 1.26
N THR A 136 -5.40 12.66 1.08
CA THR A 136 -4.29 13.57 0.76
C THR A 136 -4.12 13.60 -0.75
N VAL A 137 -4.07 14.79 -1.35
CA VAL A 137 -3.89 14.98 -2.79
C VAL A 137 -2.69 15.89 -3.00
N LEU A 138 -1.71 15.43 -3.77
CA LEU A 138 -0.54 16.20 -4.17
C LEU A 138 -0.67 16.54 -5.65
N THR A 139 -0.60 17.82 -6.00
CA THR A 139 -0.74 18.27 -7.38
C THR A 139 0.50 19.05 -7.81
N TYR A 140 1.05 18.66 -8.95
CA TYR A 140 2.14 19.35 -9.62
C TYR A 140 1.65 19.84 -10.98
N ASN A 141 1.69 21.17 -11.20
CA ASN A 141 1.45 21.77 -12.50
C ASN A 141 2.80 22.20 -13.10
N TRP A 142 3.17 21.68 -14.28
CA TRP A 142 4.47 22.00 -14.89
C TRP A 142 4.44 23.24 -15.80
N THR A 143 3.28 23.87 -15.99
CA THR A 143 3.12 25.12 -16.75
C THR A 143 2.98 26.35 -15.87
N GLU A 144 2.59 26.19 -14.62
CA GLU A 144 2.47 27.30 -13.67
C GLU A 144 3.84 27.60 -13.05
N ALA A 145 4.32 28.83 -13.27
CA ALA A 145 5.52 29.36 -12.65
C ALA A 145 5.22 29.75 -11.17
N GLY A 146 4.97 28.76 -10.31
CA GLY A 146 4.91 28.97 -8.87
C GLY A 146 3.73 28.29 -8.17
N ALA A 147 4.05 27.67 -7.04
CA ALA A 147 3.17 27.03 -6.07
C ALA A 147 2.59 25.67 -6.49
N ASN A 148 3.43 24.64 -6.37
CA ASN A 148 2.96 23.27 -6.17
C ASN A 148 2.10 23.23 -4.91
N SER A 149 0.79 23.03 -5.05
CA SER A 149 -0.14 22.96 -3.93
C SER A 149 0.02 21.64 -3.17
N ASN A 150 0.45 21.71 -1.91
CA ASN A 150 0.38 20.63 -0.91
C ASN A 150 -1.00 20.55 -0.26
#